data_AF-A0A7S4IEB4-F1
#
_entry.id   AF-A0A7S4IEB4-F1
#
_cell.length_a   1.000
_cell.length_b   1.000
_cell.length_c   1.000
_cell.angle_alpha   90.00
_cell.angle_beta   90.00
_cell.angle_gamma   90.00
#
_symmetry.space_group_name_H-M   'P 1'
#
loop_
_entity.id
_entity.type
_entity.pdbx_description
1 polymer ?
#
loop_
_entity_poly.entity_id
_entity_poly.type
_entity_poly.pdbx_seq_one_letter_code
_entity_poly.pdbx_strand_id
1 'polypeptide(L)'
;PPQPDAMPVLQAAVKAIQKHFAAADAAGSTKTIEVLGSDQQNKDIAVLVRGQLCTALSRVLLHGFKSFKLIGRYHIWDFVNESCEATHKRLKDSGGKYTSAERTLTTAVVEVNSHEGMANNPNIKFRSFVCCGLNNRLLHEWVQVLTHDKEVMTKFYEPWAFVHAQAEALTQMVDVMKPLSVYMYSLSLDYELSRWDLH
;
A
#
# COMPACT_ATOMS: atom_id res chain seq x y z
N PRO A 1 -4.04 -20.49 4.12
CA PRO A 1 -3.29 -21.23 3.07
C PRO A 1 -2.50 -20.27 2.19
N PRO A 2 -1.30 -20.63 1.71
CA PRO A 2 -0.59 -19.88 0.68
C PRO A 2 -1.53 -19.67 -0.51
N GLN A 3 -1.64 -18.44 -1.01
CA GLN A 3 -2.35 -18.15 -2.26
C GLN A 3 -1.30 -18.16 -3.38
N PRO A 4 -1.17 -19.26 -4.15
CA PRO A 4 -0.12 -19.39 -5.17
C PRO A 4 -0.26 -18.36 -6.30
N ASP A 5 -1.41 -17.72 -6.44
CA ASP A 5 -1.72 -16.69 -7.43
C ASP A 5 -1.47 -15.25 -6.93
N ALA A 6 -1.01 -15.03 -5.69
CA ALA A 6 -0.89 -13.69 -5.12
C ALA A 6 0.01 -12.75 -5.94
N MET A 7 1.19 -13.22 -6.37
CA MET A 7 2.10 -12.43 -7.21
C MET A 7 1.57 -12.21 -8.63
N PRO A 8 1.05 -13.23 -9.36
CA PRO A 8 0.34 -13.02 -10.62
C PRO A 8 -0.80 -11.99 -10.54
N VAL A 9 -1.60 -12.02 -9.47
CA VAL A 9 -2.70 -11.07 -9.26
C VAL A 9 -2.19 -9.65 -9.03
N LEU A 10 -1.10 -9.47 -8.27
CA LEU A 10 -0.44 -8.18 -8.12
C LEU A 10 0.08 -7.65 -9.45
N GLN A 11 0.73 -8.51 -10.24
CA GLN A 11 1.24 -8.14 -11.56
C GLN A 11 0.11 -7.73 -12.52
N ALA A 12 -1.03 -8.41 -12.48
CA ALA A 12 -2.19 -8.05 -13.28
C ALA A 12 -2.77 -6.68 -12.86
N ALA A 13 -2.87 -6.39 -11.56
CA ALA A 13 -3.34 -5.11 -11.06
C ALA A 13 -2.41 -3.94 -11.46
N VAL A 14 -1.09 -4.14 -11.40
CA VAL A 14 -0.11 -3.15 -11.88
C VAL A 14 -0.29 -2.89 -13.37
N LYS A 15 -0.39 -3.95 -14.19
CA LYS A 15 -0.59 -3.82 -15.64
C LYS A 15 -1.89 -3.09 -15.98
N ALA A 16 -2.95 -3.28 -15.21
CA ALA A 16 -4.21 -2.57 -15.40
C ALA A 16 -4.05 -1.06 -15.20
N ILE A 17 -3.30 -0.64 -14.16
CA ILE A 17 -3.00 0.79 -13.93
C ILE A 17 -2.10 1.35 -15.04
N GLN A 18 -1.09 0.60 -15.48
CA GLN A 18 -0.23 1.03 -16.60
C GLN A 18 -1.04 1.23 -17.89
N LYS A 19 -1.93 0.29 -18.20
CA LYS A 19 -2.85 0.39 -19.35
C LYS A 19 -3.77 1.60 -19.23
N HIS A 20 -4.24 1.91 -18.03
CA HIS A 20 -5.06 3.09 -17.77
C HIS A 20 -4.32 4.38 -18.12
N PHE A 21 -3.08 4.55 -17.67
CA PHE A 21 -2.28 5.74 -17.99
C PHE A 21 -1.85 5.79 -19.47
N ALA A 22 -1.62 4.65 -20.12
CA ALA A 22 -1.32 4.60 -21.55
C ALA A 22 -2.47 5.13 -22.44
N ALA A 23 -3.68 5.28 -21.89
CA ALA A 23 -4.79 5.91 -22.61
C ALA A 23 -4.55 7.40 -22.92
N ALA A 24 -3.63 8.08 -22.23
CA ALA A 24 -3.23 9.45 -22.58
C ALA A 24 -2.50 9.52 -23.93
N ASP A 25 -1.74 8.48 -24.28
CA ASP A 25 -0.93 8.44 -25.52
C ASP A 25 -1.71 7.88 -26.72
N ALA A 26 -2.97 7.48 -26.53
CA ALA A 26 -3.79 6.93 -27.60
C ALA A 26 -4.12 8.00 -28.65
N ALA A 27 -4.11 7.62 -29.93
CA ALA A 27 -4.42 8.53 -31.04
C ALA A 27 -5.82 9.14 -30.85
N GLY A 28 -5.89 10.48 -30.82
CA GLY A 28 -7.13 11.22 -30.61
C GLY A 28 -7.59 11.32 -29.14
N SER A 29 -6.77 10.90 -28.19
CA SER A 29 -7.09 11.04 -26.76
C SER A 29 -7.14 12.51 -26.34
N THR A 30 -8.16 12.85 -25.56
CA THR A 30 -8.29 14.15 -24.88
C THR A 30 -7.97 14.06 -23.40
N LYS A 31 -7.68 12.86 -22.88
CA LYS A 31 -7.41 12.62 -21.46
C LYS A 31 -5.95 12.93 -21.16
N THR A 32 -5.69 13.82 -20.22
CA THR A 32 -4.33 14.07 -19.72
C THR A 32 -3.98 13.08 -18.60
N ILE A 33 -2.68 12.93 -18.32
CA ILE A 33 -2.19 12.07 -17.23
C ILE A 33 -2.70 12.55 -15.87
N GLU A 34 -2.91 13.86 -15.68
CA GLU A 34 -3.46 14.44 -14.46
C GLU A 34 -4.92 14.04 -14.25
N VAL A 35 -5.73 14.07 -15.32
CA VAL A 35 -7.12 13.61 -15.29
C VAL A 35 -7.18 12.10 -15.00
N LEU A 36 -6.32 11.31 -15.64
CA LEU A 36 -6.26 9.87 -15.44
C LEU A 36 -5.83 9.50 -14.01
N GLY A 37 -4.97 10.29 -13.37
CA GLY A 37 -4.46 10.03 -12.03
C GLY A 37 -5.31 10.58 -10.89
N SER A 38 -6.36 11.34 -11.16
CA SER A 38 -7.19 12.01 -10.15
C SER A 38 -8.52 11.29 -9.96
N ASP A 39 -8.79 10.77 -8.76
CA ASP A 39 -10.07 10.09 -8.47
C ASP A 39 -11.27 11.05 -8.36
N GLN A 40 -11.02 12.35 -8.24
CA GLN A 40 -12.04 13.40 -8.33
C GLN A 40 -12.47 13.68 -9.77
N GLN A 41 -11.57 13.47 -10.73
CA GLN A 41 -11.83 13.73 -12.16
C GLN A 41 -12.13 12.45 -12.95
N ASN A 42 -11.62 11.31 -12.49
CA ASN A 42 -11.81 10.02 -13.13
C ASN A 42 -12.01 8.91 -12.09
N LYS A 43 -13.23 8.42 -11.94
CA LYS A 43 -13.52 7.35 -10.96
C LYS A 43 -12.85 6.02 -11.28
N ASP A 44 -12.42 5.78 -12.53
CA ASP A 44 -11.81 4.52 -12.93
C ASP A 44 -10.50 4.26 -12.16
N ILE A 45 -9.71 5.31 -11.86
CA ILE A 45 -8.48 5.12 -11.08
C ILE A 45 -8.77 4.69 -9.65
N ALA A 46 -9.90 5.12 -9.06
CA ALA A 46 -10.32 4.66 -7.74
C ALA A 46 -10.64 3.15 -7.76
N VAL A 47 -11.33 2.66 -8.79
CA VAL A 47 -11.65 1.23 -8.94
C VAL A 47 -10.37 0.39 -9.11
N LEU A 48 -9.45 0.85 -9.97
CA LEU A 48 -8.18 0.15 -10.20
C LEU A 48 -7.32 0.10 -8.93
N VAL A 49 -7.19 1.22 -8.22
CA VAL A 49 -6.34 1.27 -7.02
C VAL A 49 -7.00 0.59 -5.83
N ARG A 50 -8.23 1.00 -5.45
CA ARG A 50 -8.89 0.55 -4.23
C ARG A 50 -9.50 -0.83 -4.37
N GLY A 51 -10.07 -1.13 -5.54
CA GLY A 51 -10.69 -2.42 -5.82
C GLY A 51 -9.67 -3.50 -6.19
N GLN A 52 -8.72 -3.19 -7.07
CA GLN A 52 -7.81 -4.21 -7.62
C GLN A 52 -6.44 -4.21 -6.94
N LEU A 53 -5.70 -3.11 -6.99
CA LEU A 53 -4.34 -3.06 -6.44
C LEU A 53 -4.31 -3.32 -4.94
N CYS A 54 -5.18 -2.68 -4.16
CA CYS A 54 -5.23 -2.90 -2.72
C CYS A 54 -5.60 -4.34 -2.36
N THR A 55 -6.53 -4.95 -3.10
CA THR A 55 -6.89 -6.37 -2.92
C THR A 55 -5.70 -7.27 -3.24
N ALA A 56 -5.02 -7.04 -4.35
CA ALA A 56 -3.86 -7.82 -4.76
C ALA A 56 -2.69 -7.68 -3.77
N LEU A 57 -2.41 -6.46 -3.33
CA LEU A 57 -1.37 -6.16 -2.35
C LEU A 57 -1.68 -6.81 -1.00
N SER A 58 -2.94 -6.74 -0.55
CA SER A 58 -3.40 -7.41 0.67
C SER A 58 -3.18 -8.93 0.59
N ARG A 59 -3.45 -9.58 -0.56
CA ARG A 59 -3.19 -11.02 -0.73
C ARG A 59 -1.72 -11.39 -0.52
N VAL A 60 -0.80 -10.58 -1.06
CA VAL A 60 0.64 -10.78 -0.86
C VAL A 60 1.04 -10.56 0.60
N LEU A 61 0.54 -9.48 1.23
CA LEU A 61 0.79 -9.17 2.64
C LEU A 61 0.12 -10.17 3.60
N LEU A 62 -0.89 -10.91 3.18
CA LEU A 62 -1.50 -11.96 4.01
C LEU A 62 -0.77 -13.30 3.91
N HIS A 63 0.18 -13.45 2.98
CA HIS A 63 0.95 -14.67 2.84
C HIS A 63 1.90 -14.86 4.03
N GLY A 64 1.60 -15.85 4.88
CA GLY A 64 2.36 -16.11 6.11
C GLY A 64 2.04 -15.14 7.24
N PHE A 65 0.96 -14.37 7.16
CA PHE A 65 0.57 -13.43 8.21
C PHE A 65 -0.04 -14.16 9.44
N LYS A 66 0.50 -13.87 10.62
CA LYS A 66 0.07 -14.41 11.90
C LYS A 66 -1.15 -13.64 12.41
N SER A 67 -2.34 -14.09 12.05
CA SER A 67 -3.59 -13.42 12.45
C SER A 67 -4.00 -13.65 13.93
N PHE A 68 -3.34 -14.54 14.67
CA PHE A 68 -3.73 -14.92 16.03
C PHE A 68 -3.26 -13.90 17.10
N LYS A 69 -4.17 -13.49 17.98
CA LYS A 69 -3.91 -12.73 19.22
C LYS A 69 -4.47 -13.51 20.42
N LEU A 70 -4.02 -13.18 21.64
CA LEU A 70 -4.67 -13.66 22.87
C LEU A 70 -6.15 -13.24 22.94
N ILE A 71 -6.48 -12.04 22.42
CA ILE A 71 -7.85 -11.54 22.24
C ILE A 71 -7.94 -10.89 20.84
N GLY A 72 -8.89 -11.36 20.01
CA GLY A 72 -9.14 -10.84 18.67
C GLY A 72 -8.20 -11.39 17.59
N ARG A 73 -8.04 -10.64 16.49
CA ARG A 73 -7.12 -10.98 15.39
C ARG A 73 -6.24 -9.80 15.01
N TYR A 74 -5.03 -10.06 14.54
CA TYR A 74 -4.21 -9.04 13.89
C TYR A 74 -4.81 -8.69 12.53
N HIS A 75 -4.83 -7.39 12.22
CA HIS A 75 -5.05 -6.88 10.87
C HIS A 75 -3.72 -6.44 10.27
N ILE A 76 -3.60 -6.38 8.94
CA ILE A 76 -2.43 -5.81 8.25
C ILE A 76 -2.15 -4.37 8.73
N TRP A 77 -3.20 -3.66 9.15
CA TRP A 77 -3.06 -2.29 9.68
C TRP A 77 -2.32 -2.26 11.01
N ASP A 78 -2.46 -3.28 11.86
CA ASP A 78 -1.68 -3.39 13.10
C ASP A 78 -0.19 -3.51 12.78
N PHE A 79 0.17 -4.32 11.77
CA PHE A 79 1.54 -4.44 11.28
C PHE A 79 2.08 -3.11 10.75
N VAL A 80 1.28 -2.35 9.99
CA VAL A 80 1.68 -1.02 9.51
C VAL A 80 1.96 -0.05 10.66
N ASN A 81 1.09 -0.01 11.68
CA ASN A 81 1.28 0.85 12.85
C ASN A 81 2.55 0.48 13.62
N GLU A 82 2.75 -0.79 13.92
CA GLU A 82 3.92 -1.23 14.70
C GLU A 82 5.23 -1.06 13.91
N SER A 83 5.21 -1.22 12.59
CA SER A 83 6.36 -0.92 11.74
C SER A 83 6.70 0.57 11.72
N CYS A 84 5.68 1.44 11.73
CA CYS A 84 5.83 2.88 11.85
C CYS A 84 6.46 3.27 13.20
N GLU A 85 5.95 2.71 14.29
CA GLU A 85 6.49 2.92 15.65
C GLU A 85 7.94 2.44 15.77
N ALA A 86 8.25 1.26 15.22
CA ALA A 86 9.62 0.73 15.18
C ALA A 86 10.56 1.65 14.40
N THR A 87 10.10 2.21 13.27
CA THR A 87 10.86 3.18 12.48
C THR A 87 11.17 4.44 13.30
N HIS A 88 10.18 4.98 13.99
CA HIS A 88 10.36 6.14 14.88
C HIS A 88 11.34 5.84 16.02
N LYS A 89 11.19 4.69 16.69
CA LYS A 89 12.04 4.26 17.79
C LYS A 89 13.50 4.12 17.33
N ARG A 90 13.74 3.38 16.25
CA ARG A 90 15.07 3.17 15.69
C ARG A 90 15.78 4.49 15.37
N LEU A 91 15.09 5.44 14.74
CA LEU A 91 15.67 6.74 14.38
C LEU A 91 15.92 7.62 15.60
N LYS A 92 15.05 7.56 16.61
CA LYS A 92 15.26 8.23 17.90
C LYS A 92 16.49 7.68 18.62
N ASP A 93 16.63 6.36 18.67
CA ASP A 93 17.71 5.68 19.38
C ASP A 93 19.06 5.84 18.68
N SER A 94 19.08 5.83 17.34
CA SER A 94 20.32 5.96 16.56
C SER A 94 20.72 7.42 16.24
N GLY A 95 19.87 8.40 16.55
CA GLY A 95 20.04 9.79 16.08
C GLY A 95 20.00 9.92 14.55
N GLY A 96 19.38 8.96 13.86
CA GLY A 96 19.33 8.88 12.41
C GLY A 96 18.34 9.88 11.79
N LYS A 97 18.47 10.12 10.49
CA LYS A 97 17.48 10.86 9.71
C LYS A 97 16.62 9.89 8.91
N TYR A 98 15.33 10.20 8.81
CA TYR A 98 14.42 9.51 7.90
C TYR A 98 14.94 9.58 6.46
N THR A 99 14.89 8.44 5.76
CA THR A 99 14.85 8.45 4.30
C THR A 99 13.55 9.11 3.81
N SER A 100 13.46 9.41 2.51
CA SER A 100 12.22 9.95 1.92
C SER A 100 11.04 9.00 2.11
N ALA A 101 11.26 7.70 1.86
CA ALA A 101 10.25 6.67 2.05
C ALA A 101 9.79 6.57 3.51
N GLU A 102 10.71 6.52 4.48
CA GLU A 102 10.35 6.43 5.89
C GLU A 102 9.59 7.67 6.37
N ARG A 103 10.01 8.88 5.95
CA ARG A 103 9.33 10.12 6.31
C ARG A 103 7.89 10.12 5.79
N THR A 104 7.72 9.88 4.50
CA THR A 104 6.40 9.94 3.86
C THR A 104 5.48 8.82 4.34
N LEU A 105 6.02 7.61 4.58
CA LEU A 105 5.27 6.50 5.17
C LEU A 105 4.76 6.86 6.57
N THR A 106 5.66 7.29 7.45
CA THR A 106 5.28 7.58 8.84
C THR A 106 4.29 8.75 8.93
N THR A 107 4.46 9.79 8.10
CA THR A 107 3.47 10.88 7.96
C THR A 107 2.10 10.34 7.52
N ALA A 108 2.04 9.48 6.51
CA ALA A 108 0.77 8.93 6.03
C ALA A 108 0.07 8.03 7.06
N VAL A 109 0.82 7.27 7.86
CA VAL A 109 0.24 6.47 8.96
C VAL A 109 -0.42 7.37 10.00
N VAL A 110 0.22 8.50 10.35
CA VAL A 110 -0.37 9.50 11.25
C VAL A 110 -1.64 10.09 10.65
N GLU A 111 -1.60 10.56 9.40
CA GLU A 111 -2.76 11.15 8.71
C GLU A 111 -3.96 10.19 8.65
N VAL A 112 -3.73 8.94 8.25
CA VAL A 112 -4.77 7.90 8.17
C VAL A 112 -5.35 7.59 9.56
N ASN A 113 -4.54 7.57 10.61
CA ASN A 113 -5.02 7.29 11.97
C ASN A 113 -5.76 8.46 12.60
N SER A 114 -5.41 9.70 12.25
CA SER A 114 -6.07 10.91 12.73
C SER A 114 -7.42 11.18 12.06
N HIS A 115 -7.75 10.49 10.98
CA HIS A 115 -9.03 10.66 10.30
C HIS A 115 -10.18 9.96 11.04
N GLU A 116 -11.06 10.73 11.71
CA GLU A 116 -12.13 10.20 12.58
C GLU A 116 -13.03 9.17 11.89
N GLY A 117 -13.45 9.44 10.65
CA GLY A 117 -14.29 8.51 9.88
C GLY A 117 -13.67 7.15 9.56
N MET A 118 -12.35 6.98 9.74
CA MET A 118 -11.64 5.71 9.52
C MET A 118 -11.33 4.96 10.82
N ALA A 119 -11.58 5.56 11.99
CA ALA A 119 -11.07 5.07 13.28
C ALA A 119 -11.30 3.57 13.50
N ASN A 120 -12.48 3.08 13.13
CA ASN A 120 -12.91 1.69 13.35
C ASN A 120 -12.88 0.82 12.08
N ASN A 121 -12.30 1.27 10.97
CA ASN A 121 -12.26 0.53 9.71
C ASN A 121 -10.83 0.33 9.19
N PRO A 122 -10.12 -0.72 9.66
CA PRO A 122 -8.72 -0.95 9.28
C PRO A 122 -8.55 -1.32 7.79
N ASN A 123 -9.61 -1.77 7.12
CA ASN A 123 -9.60 -1.99 5.67
C ASN A 123 -9.57 -0.67 4.90
N ILE A 124 -10.41 0.31 5.28
CA ILE A 124 -10.36 1.66 4.69
C ILE A 124 -9.01 2.28 4.98
N LYS A 125 -8.50 2.18 6.23
CA LYS A 125 -7.16 2.69 6.58
C LYS A 125 -6.07 2.13 5.67
N PHE A 126 -6.07 0.81 5.45
CA PHE A 126 -5.09 0.17 4.57
C PHE A 126 -5.21 0.69 3.12
N ARG A 127 -6.41 0.78 2.56
CA ARG A 127 -6.61 1.29 1.19
C ARG A 127 -6.20 2.75 1.05
N SER A 128 -6.55 3.59 2.02
CA SER A 128 -6.17 5.00 2.05
C SER A 128 -4.66 5.17 2.20
N PHE A 129 -3.99 4.35 3.01
CA PHE A 129 -2.53 4.31 3.10
C PHE A 129 -1.87 3.96 1.76
N VAL A 130 -2.41 2.98 1.02
CA VAL A 130 -1.93 2.64 -0.34
C VAL A 130 -2.07 3.83 -1.28
N CYS A 131 -3.21 4.54 -1.24
CA CYS A 131 -3.40 5.77 -2.00
C CYS A 131 -2.36 6.85 -1.65
N CYS A 132 -2.05 7.05 -0.37
CA CYS A 132 -0.99 7.97 0.04
C CYS A 132 0.39 7.56 -0.52
N GLY A 133 0.70 6.26 -0.51
CA GLY A 133 1.94 5.74 -1.08
C GLY A 133 2.06 5.98 -2.58
N LEU A 134 0.95 5.87 -3.33
CA LEU A 134 0.89 6.21 -4.76
C LEU A 134 1.00 7.71 -5.00
N ASN A 135 0.31 8.55 -4.23
CA ASN A 135 0.43 10.01 -4.30
C ASN A 135 1.89 10.47 -4.09
N ASN A 136 2.62 9.79 -3.20
CA ASN A 136 4.05 10.03 -2.97
C ASN A 136 4.96 9.31 -3.98
N ARG A 137 4.43 8.45 -4.86
CA ARG A 137 5.18 7.59 -5.80
C ARG A 137 6.18 6.63 -5.14
N LEU A 138 6.01 6.38 -3.83
CA LEU A 138 6.95 5.63 -3.00
C LEU A 138 6.36 4.33 -2.44
N LEU A 139 5.18 3.90 -2.91
CA LEU A 139 4.51 2.70 -2.37
C LEU A 139 5.40 1.44 -2.38
N HIS A 140 6.21 1.25 -3.41
CA HIS A 140 7.13 0.11 -3.52
C HIS A 140 8.27 0.17 -2.48
N GLU A 141 8.82 1.36 -2.21
CA GLU A 141 9.81 1.56 -1.14
C GLU A 141 9.16 1.45 0.25
N TRP A 142 7.92 1.91 0.40
CA TRP A 142 7.16 1.78 1.65
C TRP A 142 7.01 0.32 2.07
N VAL A 143 6.74 -0.58 1.12
CA VAL A 143 6.70 -2.02 1.40
C VAL A 143 8.04 -2.51 1.98
N GLN A 144 9.18 -2.05 1.46
CA GLN A 144 10.49 -2.41 2.01
C GLN A 144 10.66 -1.86 3.43
N VAL A 145 10.30 -0.59 3.66
CA VAL A 145 10.38 0.05 4.98
C VAL A 145 9.60 -0.73 6.03
N LEU A 146 8.39 -1.19 5.70
CA LEU A 146 7.56 -2.00 6.61
C LEU A 146 8.25 -3.31 7.04
N THR A 147 9.21 -3.82 6.27
CA THR A 147 9.88 -5.10 6.54
C THR A 147 11.23 -4.95 7.25
N HIS A 148 11.66 -3.73 7.57
CA HIS A 148 12.99 -3.47 8.12
C HIS A 148 13.18 -3.97 9.57
N ASP A 149 12.13 -3.91 10.39
CA ASP A 149 12.24 -4.27 11.80
C ASP A 149 12.02 -5.78 12.01
N LYS A 150 13.06 -6.46 12.51
CA LYS A 150 13.06 -7.92 12.67
C LYS A 150 12.09 -8.40 13.75
N GLU A 151 11.89 -7.61 14.81
CA GLU A 151 10.98 -7.99 15.91
C GLU A 151 9.54 -7.89 15.45
N VAL A 152 9.18 -6.79 14.76
CA VAL A 152 7.87 -6.62 14.13
C VAL A 152 7.63 -7.72 13.10
N MET A 153 8.59 -8.00 12.22
CA MET A 153 8.44 -9.08 11.22
C MET A 153 8.24 -10.45 11.88
N THR A 154 8.99 -10.78 12.93
CA THR A 154 8.85 -12.06 13.66
C THR A 154 7.48 -12.17 14.35
N LYS A 155 6.95 -11.05 14.85
CA LYS A 155 5.63 -10.99 15.49
C LYS A 155 4.50 -11.22 14.49
N PHE A 156 4.55 -10.56 13.33
CA PHE A 156 3.44 -10.55 12.38
C PHE A 156 3.52 -11.60 11.27
N TYR A 157 4.69 -12.14 10.99
CA TYR A 157 4.90 -13.05 9.86
C TYR A 157 5.60 -14.34 10.25
N GLU A 158 5.24 -15.40 9.55
CA GLU A 158 6.00 -16.64 9.53
C GLU A 158 7.30 -16.48 8.73
N PRO A 159 8.37 -17.26 9.04
CA PRO A 159 9.64 -17.18 8.32
C PRO A 159 9.55 -17.44 6.81
N TRP A 160 8.51 -18.16 6.38
CA TRP A 160 8.22 -18.47 4.97
C TRP A 160 7.31 -17.43 4.28
N ALA A 161 6.98 -16.32 4.96
CA ALA A 161 6.19 -15.24 4.37
C ALA A 161 6.89 -14.62 3.15
N PHE A 162 6.10 -14.15 2.17
CA PHE A 162 6.64 -13.53 0.96
C PHE A 162 7.37 -12.23 1.26
N VAL A 163 6.87 -11.47 2.22
CA VAL A 163 7.42 -10.17 2.62
C VAL A 163 8.55 -10.27 3.63
N HIS A 164 9.07 -11.47 3.89
CA HIS A 164 10.25 -11.61 4.73
C HIS A 164 11.47 -10.97 4.03
N ALA A 165 12.27 -10.19 4.76
CA ALA A 165 13.38 -9.41 4.20
C ALA A 165 14.44 -10.24 3.44
N GLN A 166 14.52 -11.54 3.71
CA GLN A 166 15.44 -12.48 3.05
C GLN A 166 14.80 -13.25 1.89
N ALA A 167 13.51 -13.06 1.61
CA ALA A 167 12.81 -13.80 0.57
C ALA A 167 12.96 -13.10 -0.79
N GLU A 168 13.24 -13.88 -1.84
CA GLU A 168 13.25 -13.42 -3.23
C GLU A 168 11.89 -12.82 -3.66
N ALA A 169 10.81 -13.34 -3.09
CA ALA A 169 9.46 -12.86 -3.33
C ALA A 169 9.25 -11.39 -2.94
N LEU A 170 9.95 -10.87 -1.92
CA LEU A 170 9.88 -9.46 -1.55
C LEU A 170 10.50 -8.57 -2.64
N THR A 171 11.67 -8.94 -3.15
CA THR A 171 12.31 -8.23 -4.27
C THR A 171 11.41 -8.25 -5.50
N GLN A 172 10.85 -9.41 -5.85
CA GLN A 172 9.91 -9.53 -6.97
C GLN A 172 8.68 -8.64 -6.79
N MET A 173 8.11 -8.60 -5.58
CA MET A 173 6.96 -7.75 -5.25
C MET A 173 7.29 -6.26 -5.48
N VAL A 174 8.43 -5.80 -4.98
CA VAL A 174 8.91 -4.42 -5.12
C VAL A 174 9.12 -4.10 -6.60
N ASP A 175 9.77 -4.98 -7.36
CA ASP A 175 10.02 -4.79 -8.79
C ASP A 175 8.73 -4.75 -9.60
N VAL A 176 7.74 -5.58 -9.25
CA VAL A 176 6.40 -5.54 -9.86
C VAL A 176 5.71 -4.21 -9.59
N MET A 177 5.86 -3.62 -8.41
CA MET A 177 5.20 -2.36 -8.03
C MET A 177 5.93 -1.11 -8.51
N LYS A 178 7.26 -1.18 -8.72
CA LYS A 178 8.12 -0.05 -9.08
C LYS A 178 7.63 0.77 -10.29
N PRO A 179 7.08 0.17 -11.37
CA PRO A 179 6.55 0.93 -12.51
C PRO A 179 5.42 1.90 -12.16
N LEU A 180 4.71 1.71 -11.04
CA LEU A 180 3.68 2.65 -10.61
C LEU A 180 4.26 4.02 -10.20
N SER A 181 5.55 4.09 -9.86
CA SER A 181 6.18 5.34 -9.39
C SER A 181 6.32 6.42 -10.47
N VAL A 182 6.16 6.07 -11.76
CA VAL A 182 6.32 7.04 -12.85
C VAL A 182 5.08 7.92 -13.06
N TYR A 183 3.93 7.53 -12.50
CA TYR A 183 2.66 8.21 -12.73
C TYR A 183 2.37 9.27 -11.66
N MET A 184 1.62 10.31 -12.04
CA MET A 184 1.10 11.30 -11.11
C MET A 184 -0.27 10.86 -10.61
N TYR A 185 -0.43 10.81 -9.29
CA TYR A 185 -1.69 10.47 -8.64
C TYR A 185 -2.20 11.65 -7.82
N SER A 186 -3.52 11.79 -7.78
CA SER A 186 -4.25 12.68 -6.90
C SER A 186 -5.44 11.90 -6.36
N LEU A 187 -5.16 10.99 -5.43
CA LEU A 187 -6.14 10.09 -4.82
C LEU A 187 -6.56 10.64 -3.46
N SER A 188 -7.86 10.85 -3.28
CA SER A 188 -8.43 11.35 -2.03
C SER A 188 -8.22 10.36 -0.89
N LEU A 189 -7.80 10.87 0.27
CA LEU A 189 -7.62 10.07 1.48
C LEU A 189 -8.94 9.42 1.93
N ASP A 190 -10.03 10.19 1.89
CA ASP A 190 -11.36 9.91 2.44
C ASP A 190 -12.40 9.50 1.38
N TYR A 191 -11.95 9.06 0.20
CA TYR A 191 -12.80 8.71 -0.93
C TYR A 191 -13.97 7.78 -0.53
N GLU A 192 -13.67 6.74 0.25
CA GLU A 192 -14.64 5.71 0.66
C GLU A 192 -15.57 6.15 1.80
N LEU A 193 -15.33 7.33 2.39
CA LEU A 193 -16.18 7.90 3.43
C LEU A 193 -17.22 8.88 2.85
N SER A 194 -16.87 9.53 1.74
CA SER A 194 -17.71 10.53 1.07
C SER A 194 -18.56 9.96 -0.07
N ARG A 195 -18.26 8.74 -0.53
CA ARG A 195 -18.89 8.10 -1.70
C ARG A 195 -19.49 6.75 -1.33
N TRP A 196 -20.81 6.73 -1.16
CA TRP A 196 -21.61 5.54 -0.82
C TRP A 196 -21.84 4.59 -2.01
N ASP A 197 -21.36 4.92 -3.22
CA ASP A 197 -21.66 4.24 -4.49
C ASP A 197 -20.68 3.10 -4.88
N LEU A 198 -19.81 2.66 -3.97
CA LEU A 198 -18.89 1.54 -4.19
C LEU A 198 -19.39 0.18 -3.65
N HIS A 199 -20.70 0.06 -3.38
CA HIS A 199 -21.36 -1.19 -2.99
C HIS A 199 -22.29 -1.72 -4.08
#